data_AF-A0A5T1W0L6-F1
#
_entry.id   AF-A0A5T1W0L6-F1
#
_cell.length_a   1.000
_cell.length_b   1.000
_cell.length_c   1.000
_cell.angle_alpha   90.00
_cell.angle_beta   90.00
_cell.angle_gamma   90.00
#
_symmetry.space_group_name_H-M   'P 1'
#
loop_
_entity.id
_entity.type
_entity.pdbx_description
1 polymer ?
#
loop_
_entity_poly.entity_id
_entity_poly.type
_entity_poly.pdbx_seq_one_letter_code
_entity_poly.pdbx_strand_id
1 'polypeptide(L)'
;MIFEKQEYQVKCIDNIITLLKNFDFKRQDNLKECLKEFYKSTFLPMQNISDKLNLDILMETGTGKTFTYLNLIFELHKIYKQNKFIIFV
;
A
#
# COMPACT_ATOMS: atom_id res chain seq x y z
N MET A 1 20.72 -7.16 14.16
CA MET A 1 20.52 -6.12 13.13
C MET A 1 19.33 -5.29 13.56
N ILE A 2 19.54 -4.02 13.93
CA ILE A 2 18.44 -3.13 14.31
C ILE A 2 17.93 -2.53 13.00
N PHE A 3 16.71 -2.88 12.59
CA PHE A 3 16.06 -2.23 11.47
C PHE A 3 15.56 -0.87 11.94
N GLU A 4 16.19 0.19 11.45
CA GLU A 4 15.77 1.55 11.73
C GLU A 4 14.46 1.81 10.97
N LYS A 5 13.38 2.07 11.72
CA LYS A 5 12.10 2.46 11.14
C LYS A 5 12.18 3.91 10.69
N GLN A 6 12.09 4.15 9.40
CA GLN A 6 12.10 5.49 8.86
C GLN A 6 10.66 5.99 8.67
N GLU A 7 10.40 7.25 9.05
CA GLU A 7 9.05 7.82 9.09
C GLU A 7 8.31 7.72 7.76
N TYR A 8 9.01 7.93 6.65
CA TYR A 8 8.42 7.85 5.32
C TYR A 8 8.01 6.42 4.93
N GLN A 9 8.68 5.39 5.45
CA GLN A 9 8.31 3.99 5.23
C GLN A 9 7.03 3.67 6.00
N VAL A 10 6.93 4.12 7.24
CA VAL A 10 5.73 3.97 8.09
C VAL A 10 4.55 4.71 7.45
N LYS A 11 4.74 5.97 7.06
CA LYS A 11 3.73 6.77 6.37
C LYS A 11 3.25 6.13 5.07
N CYS A 12 4.15 5.54 4.29
CA CYS A 12 3.80 4.81 3.08
C CYS A 12 2.87 3.63 3.40
N ILE A 13 3.20 2.82 4.40
CA ILE A 13 2.39 1.67 4.81
C ILE A 13 1.04 2.14 5.35
N ASP A 14 1.01 3.14 6.21
CA ASP A 14 -0.22 3.69 6.80
C ASP A 14 -1.16 4.23 5.71
N ASN A 15 -0.62 4.90 4.69
CA ASN A 15 -1.38 5.35 3.53
C ASN A 15 -2.03 4.17 2.79
N ILE A 16 -1.29 3.09 2.56
CA ILE A 16 -1.80 1.91 1.86
C ILE A 16 -2.89 1.21 2.69
N ILE A 17 -2.66 1.05 4.00
CA ILE A 17 -3.68 0.47 4.90
C ILE A 17 -4.94 1.35 4.94
N THR A 18 -4.78 2.68 4.97
CA THR A 18 -5.90 3.61 4.94
C THR A 18 -6.68 3.50 3.63
N LEU A 19 -5.98 3.42 2.50
CA LEU A 19 -6.57 3.23 1.18
C LEU A 19 -7.35 1.90 1.10
N LEU A 20 -6.78 0.81 1.61
CA LEU A 20 -7.37 -0.53 1.54
C LEU A 20 -8.42 -0.80 2.63
N LYS A 21 -8.71 0.17 3.51
CA LYS A 21 -9.67 0.02 4.62
C LYS A 21 -11.04 -0.50 4.17
N ASN A 22 -11.52 -0.02 3.02
CA ASN A 22 -12.82 -0.39 2.44
C ASN A 22 -12.68 -1.33 1.22
N PHE A 23 -11.47 -1.82 0.92
CA PHE A 23 -11.24 -2.67 -0.24
C PHE A 23 -11.82 -4.07 0.00
N ASP A 24 -12.61 -4.56 -0.95
CA ASP A 24 -13.17 -5.91 -0.89
C ASP A 24 -12.16 -6.92 -1.45
N PHE A 25 -11.40 -7.57 -0.56
CA PHE A 25 -10.42 -8.60 -0.95
C PHE A 25 -11.03 -9.86 -1.59
N LYS A 26 -12.35 -10.09 -1.46
CA LYS A 26 -13.03 -11.23 -2.09
C LYS A 26 -13.47 -10.92 -3.52
N ARG A 27 -14.08 -9.75 -3.73
CA ARG A 27 -14.59 -9.32 -5.04
C ARG A 27 -13.54 -8.64 -5.91
N GLN A 28 -12.65 -7.88 -5.28
CA GLN A 28 -11.53 -7.19 -5.90
C GLN A 28 -11.98 -6.28 -7.06
N ASP A 29 -13.10 -5.58 -6.93
CA ASP A 29 -13.67 -4.73 -7.99
C ASP A 29 -13.76 -3.25 -7.61
N ASN A 30 -13.46 -2.88 -6.36
CA ASN A 30 -13.71 -1.54 -5.83
C ASN A 30 -12.45 -0.69 -5.59
N LEU A 31 -11.27 -1.08 -6.08
CA LEU A 31 -10.02 -0.33 -5.86
C LEU A 31 -10.11 1.12 -6.35
N LYS A 32 -10.77 1.35 -7.50
CA LYS A 32 -10.96 2.69 -8.07
C LYS A 32 -11.73 3.61 -7.14
N GLU A 33 -12.72 3.08 -6.44
CA GLU A 33 -13.53 3.83 -5.47
C GLU A 33 -12.70 4.14 -4.22
N CYS A 34 -11.96 3.16 -3.71
CA CYS A 34 -11.03 3.35 -2.60
C CYS A 34 -9.98 4.44 -2.91
N LEU A 35 -9.38 4.43 -4.11
CA LEU A 35 -8.44 5.46 -4.55
C LEU A 35 -9.11 6.84 -4.59
N LYS A 36 -10.32 6.95 -5.17
CA LYS A 36 -11.06 8.21 -5.21
C LYS A 36 -11.38 8.75 -3.82
N GLU A 37 -11.75 7.90 -2.88
CA GLU A 37 -11.99 8.31 -1.49
C GLU A 37 -10.71 8.73 -0.78
N PHE A 38 -9.64 7.95 -0.95
CA PHE A 38 -8.34 8.22 -0.36
C PHE A 38 -7.76 9.57 -0.80
N TYR A 39 -7.84 9.90 -2.10
CA TYR A 39 -7.33 11.18 -2.62
C TYR A 39 -8.17 12.40 -2.25
N LYS A 40 -9.40 12.24 -1.75
CA LYS A 40 -10.19 13.35 -1.19
C LYS A 40 -9.65 13.81 0.16
N SER A 41 -9.12 12.89 0.96
CA SER A 41 -8.62 13.15 2.32
C SER A 41 -7.10 13.29 2.39
N THR A 42 -6.38 12.69 1.42
CA THR A 42 -4.92 12.66 1.40
C THR A 42 -4.39 13.33 0.14
N PHE A 43 -3.68 14.46 0.32
CA PHE A 43 -3.00 15.13 -0.78
C PHE A 43 -1.69 14.41 -1.10
N LEU A 44 -1.60 13.87 -2.32
CA LEU A 44 -0.37 13.33 -2.89
C LEU A 44 -0.08 14.05 -4.21
N PRO A 45 1.21 14.27 -4.55
CA PRO A 45 1.61 14.98 -5.76
C PRO A 45 1.19 14.26 -7.04
N MET A 46 0.96 12.94 -6.96
CA MET A 46 0.47 12.12 -8.06
C MET A 46 -0.76 11.32 -7.63
N GLN A 47 -1.80 11.39 -8.45
CA GLN A 47 -3.03 10.63 -8.28
C GLN A 47 -3.21 9.75 -9.52
N ASN A 48 -2.92 8.46 -9.38
CA ASN A 48 -3.12 7.50 -10.47
C ASN A 48 -4.41 6.72 -10.21
N ILE A 49 -5.50 7.15 -10.83
CA ILE A 49 -6.79 6.46 -10.74
C ILE A 49 -6.99 5.68 -12.04
N SER A 50 -6.92 4.35 -11.94
CA SER A 50 -7.15 3.43 -13.05
C SER A 50 -8.37 2.56 -12.79
N ASP A 51 -8.96 2.00 -13.85
CA ASP A 51 -9.91 0.89 -13.77
C ASP A 51 -9.22 -0.46 -13.52
N LYS A 52 -7.89 -0.48 -13.52
CA LYS A 52 -7.07 -1.65 -13.21
C LYS A 52 -6.88 -1.80 -11.70
N LEU A 53 -6.65 -3.03 -11.26
CA LEU A 53 -6.35 -3.38 -9.87
C LEU A 53 -4.86 -3.22 -9.55
N ASN A 54 -4.27 -2.09 -9.92
CA ASN A 54 -2.88 -1.77 -9.63
C ASN A 54 -2.77 -0.59 -8.68
N LEU A 55 -1.82 -0.69 -7.75
CA LEU A 55 -1.43 0.38 -6.86
C LEU A 55 0.06 0.64 -7.08
N ASP A 56 0.38 1.83 -7.59
CA ASP A 56 1.76 2.21 -7.87
C ASP A 56 2.37 2.93 -6.66
N ILE A 57 3.56 2.49 -6.25
CA ILE A 57 4.30 3.08 -5.12
C ILE A 57 5.64 3.58 -5.66
N LEU A 58 5.86 4.89 -5.58
CA LEU A 58 7.12 5.52 -5.99
C LEU A 58 8.00 5.75 -4.77
N MET A 59 9.22 5.20 -4.81
CA MET A 59 10.23 5.37 -3.77
C MET A 59 11.62 5.44 -4.41
N GLU A 60 12.46 6.34 -3.91
CA GLU A 60 13.81 6.56 -4.45
C GLU A 60 14.74 5.35 -4.19
N THR A 61 15.81 5.21 -4.96
CA THR A 61 16.85 4.19 -4.70
C THR A 61 17.55 4.48 -3.37
N GLY A 62 17.86 3.43 -2.60
CA GLY A 62 18.44 3.58 -1.26
C GLY A 62 17.45 3.88 -0.13
N THR A 63 16.14 4.05 -0.40
CA THR A 63 15.11 4.36 0.63
C THR A 63 14.45 3.12 1.27
N GLY A 64 14.99 1.93 1.03
CA GLY A 64 14.50 0.71 1.68
C GLY A 64 13.16 0.19 1.18
N LYS A 65 12.84 0.38 -0.12
CA LYS A 65 11.64 -0.18 -0.79
C LYS A 65 11.35 -1.64 -0.43
N THR A 66 12.41 -2.45 -0.39
CA THR A 66 12.36 -3.88 -0.02
C THR A 66 11.80 -4.08 1.37
N PHE A 67 12.28 -3.31 2.35
CA PHE A 67 11.77 -3.38 3.70
C PHE A 67 10.32 -2.90 3.77
N THR A 68 9.97 -1.84 3.06
CA THR A 68 8.61 -1.30 3.02
C THR A 68 7.59 -2.32 2.52
N TYR A 69 7.81 -2.98 1.37
CA TYR A 69 6.84 -3.97 0.89
C TYR A 69 6.79 -5.23 1.76
N LEU A 70 7.91 -5.65 2.36
CA LEU A 70 7.92 -6.78 3.29
C LEU A 70 7.09 -6.46 4.54
N ASN A 71 7.28 -5.29 5.13
CA ASN A 71 6.49 -4.86 6.28
C ASN A 71 5.01 -4.68 5.92
N LEU A 72 4.71 -4.17 4.74
CA LEU A 72 3.34 -4.09 4.23
C LEU A 72 2.68 -5.47 4.15
N ILE A 73 3.39 -6.49 3.66
CA ILE A 73 2.89 -7.89 3.62
C ILE A 73 2.48 -8.35 5.03
N PHE A 74 3.31 -8.07 6.05
CA PHE A 74 2.98 -8.41 7.44
C PHE A 74 1.73 -7.68 7.94
N GLU A 75 1.59 -6.38 7.67
CA GLU A 75 0.41 -5.61 8.07
C GLU A 75 -0.86 -6.07 7.34
N LEU A 76 -0.78 -6.39 6.04
CA LEU A 76 -1.89 -6.94 5.27
C LEU A 76 -2.36 -8.30 5.83
N HIS A 77 -1.42 -9.15 6.24
CA HIS A 77 -1.75 -10.39 6.91
C HIS A 77 -2.42 -10.15 8.28
N LYS A 78 -1.86 -9.23 9.07
CA LYS A 78 -2.37 -8.93 10.42
C LYS A 78 -3.81 -8.40 10.38
N ILE A 79 -4.07 -7.42 9.51
CA ILE A 79 -5.32 -6.67 9.42
C ILE A 79 -6.36 -7.42 8.58
N TYR A 80 -6.00 -7.85 7.37
CA TYR A 80 -6.94 -8.40 6.37
C TYR A 80 -6.84 -9.92 6.18
N LYS A 81 -5.98 -10.61 6.96
CA LYS A 81 -5.77 -12.07 6.90
C LYS A 81 -5.32 -12.59 5.54
N GLN A 82 -4.74 -11.73 4.70
CA GLN A 82 -4.10 -12.14 3.45
C GLN A 82 -2.81 -12.91 3.78
N ASN A 83 -2.70 -14.14 3.32
CA ASN A 83 -1.62 -15.05 3.73
C ASN A 83 -0.78 -15.60 2.57
N LYS A 84 -1.12 -15.25 1.33
CA LYS A 84 -0.41 -15.66 0.11
C LYS A 84 -0.02 -14.42 -0.68
N PHE A 85 1.27 -14.28 -0.95
CA PHE A 85 1.85 -13.15 -1.66
C PHE A 85 2.84 -13.68 -2.70
N ILE A 86 2.83 -13.09 -3.89
CA ILE A 86 3.80 -13.39 -4.95
C ILE A 86 4.64 -12.14 -5.13
N ILE A 87 5.96 -12.29 -5.01
CA ILE A 87 6.93 -11.24 -5.27
C ILE A 87 7.64 -11.62 -6.57
N PHE A 88 7.52 -10.76 -7.58
CA PHE A 88 8.23 -10.90 -8.84
C PHE A 88 9.37 -9.89 -8.87
N VAL A 89 10.60 -10.35 -9.13
CA VAL A 89 11.84 -9.54 -9.15
C VAL A 89 12.55 -9.63 -10.49
#